data_AF-A0A1D9QIB7-F1
#
_entry.id   AF-A0A1D9QIB7-F1
#
_cell.length_a   1.000
_cell.length_b   1.000
_cell.length_c   1.000
_cell.angle_alpha   90.00
_cell.angle_beta   90.00
_cell.angle_gamma   90.00
#
_symmetry.space_group_name_H-M   'P 1'
#
loop_
_entity.id
_entity.type
_entity.pdbx_description
1 polymer ?
#
loop_
_entity_poly.entity_id
_entity_poly.type
_entity_poly.pdbx_seq_one_letter_code
_entity_poly.pdbx_strand_id
1 'polypeptide(L)'
;MRVYHYGVAILTHAFPSWTSINPASKFLESYALTALLHDIGTIPKYLQETLLSFEFHGGFIAEKVLREAGVVREQREVVVEGIIRHQDLGEVGTQTRIGALVQLATVFDNMGMNPELVGEGTIENVVKEWPRLGWSKCFSHTIQQENAMKPWAHTTHLGVKDFPNGVLENKLMEKWD
;
A
#
# COMPACT_ATOMS: atom_id res chain seq x y z
N MET A 1 -8.23 -3.60 -1.00
CA MET A 1 -8.36 -4.73 -1.97
C MET A 1 -7.76 -4.44 -3.33
N ARG A 2 -7.96 -3.26 -3.94
CA ARG A 2 -7.38 -2.94 -5.26
C ARG A 2 -5.87 -3.14 -5.35
N VAL A 3 -5.11 -2.67 -4.36
CA VAL A 3 -3.65 -2.89 -4.23
C VAL A 3 -3.27 -4.38 -4.39
N TYR A 4 -4.02 -5.30 -3.77
CA TYR A 4 -3.76 -6.73 -3.94
C TYR A 4 -3.93 -7.16 -5.41
N HIS A 5 -5.04 -6.81 -6.04
CA HIS A 5 -5.29 -7.22 -7.43
C HIS A 5 -4.32 -6.58 -8.42
N TYR A 6 -3.98 -5.30 -8.25
CA TYR A 6 -2.98 -4.64 -9.08
C TYR A 6 -1.60 -5.26 -8.90
N GLY A 7 -1.17 -5.55 -7.67
CA GLY A 7 0.10 -6.25 -7.46
C GLY A 7 0.12 -7.64 -8.07
N VAL A 8 -0.97 -8.41 -8.02
CA VAL A 8 -1.03 -9.72 -8.71
C VAL A 8 -0.92 -9.56 -10.23
N ALA A 9 -1.54 -8.53 -10.82
CA ALA A 9 -1.41 -8.23 -12.24
C ALA A 9 0.04 -7.86 -12.60
N ILE A 10 0.66 -6.95 -11.83
CA ILE A 10 2.06 -6.52 -11.99
C ILE A 10 2.99 -7.73 -11.87
N LEU A 11 2.81 -8.57 -10.85
CA LEU A 11 3.59 -9.78 -10.61
C LEU A 11 3.52 -10.75 -11.80
N THR A 12 2.31 -10.95 -12.35
CA THR A 12 2.09 -11.86 -13.48
C THR A 12 2.78 -11.36 -14.75
N HIS A 13 2.76 -10.05 -14.98
CA HIS A 13 3.28 -9.45 -16.21
C HIS A 13 4.78 -9.12 -16.14
N ALA A 14 5.19 -8.38 -15.11
CA ALA A 14 6.55 -7.84 -14.99
C ALA A 14 7.50 -8.76 -14.23
N PHE A 15 7.00 -9.62 -13.34
CA PHE A 15 7.83 -10.45 -12.46
C PHE A 15 7.41 -11.94 -12.42
N PRO A 16 7.15 -12.60 -13.57
CA PRO A 16 6.58 -13.95 -13.61
C PRO A 16 7.44 -15.02 -12.94
N SER A 17 8.75 -14.76 -12.73
CA SER A 17 9.68 -15.68 -12.08
C SER A 17 9.68 -15.60 -10.55
N TRP A 18 8.99 -14.62 -9.94
CA TRP A 18 9.04 -14.43 -8.48
C TRP A 18 8.24 -15.48 -7.71
N THR A 19 7.07 -15.86 -8.21
CA THR A 19 6.23 -16.94 -7.67
C THR A 19 5.21 -17.36 -8.70
N SER A 20 4.75 -18.61 -8.61
CA SER A 20 3.53 -19.05 -9.30
C SER A 20 2.29 -18.43 -8.67
N ILE A 21 1.28 -18.15 -9.49
CA ILE A 21 -0.01 -17.63 -9.04
C ILE A 21 -0.94 -18.79 -8.69
N ASN A 22 -0.90 -19.21 -7.43
CA ASN A 22 -1.79 -20.26 -6.92
C ASN A 22 -2.03 -20.11 -5.40
N PRO A 23 -3.10 -20.75 -4.86
CA PRO A 23 -3.46 -20.63 -3.44
C PRO A 23 -2.42 -21.19 -2.45
N ALA A 24 -1.48 -22.02 -2.90
CA ALA A 24 -0.44 -22.57 -2.05
C ALA A 24 0.81 -21.66 -1.95
N SER A 25 0.87 -20.57 -2.71
CA SER A 25 2.01 -19.65 -2.69
C SER A 25 2.06 -18.85 -1.39
N LYS A 26 3.09 -19.14 -0.58
CA LYS A 26 3.42 -18.34 0.62
C LYS A 26 3.83 -16.91 0.31
N PHE A 27 4.35 -16.67 -0.90
CA PHE A 27 4.62 -15.31 -1.37
C PHE A 27 3.31 -14.54 -1.55
N LEU A 28 2.33 -15.11 -2.27
CA LEU A 28 1.04 -14.46 -2.49
C LEU A 28 0.27 -14.29 -1.19
N GLU A 29 0.32 -15.26 -0.29
CA GLU A 29 -0.28 -15.14 1.04
C GLU A 29 0.33 -13.96 1.82
N SER A 30 1.66 -13.84 1.85
CA SER A 30 2.36 -12.71 2.49
C SER A 30 2.02 -11.38 1.81
N TYR A 31 1.92 -11.36 0.48
CA TYR A 31 1.52 -10.16 -0.26
C TYR A 31 0.07 -9.76 0.04
N ALA A 32 -0.85 -10.72 0.10
CA ALA A 32 -2.24 -10.47 0.45
C ALA A 32 -2.36 -9.85 1.86
N LEU A 33 -1.65 -10.40 2.84
CA LEU A 33 -1.60 -9.85 4.20
C LEU A 33 -1.03 -8.43 4.21
N THR A 34 0.05 -8.18 3.47
CA THR A 34 0.66 -6.84 3.35
C THR A 34 -0.31 -5.86 2.72
N ALA A 35 -0.92 -6.20 1.57
CA ALA A 35 -1.86 -5.33 0.88
C ALA A 35 -3.14 -5.05 1.69
N LEU A 36 -3.59 -6.01 2.51
CA LEU A 36 -4.73 -5.82 3.41
C LEU A 36 -4.42 -4.90 4.59
N LEU A 37 -3.18 -4.94 5.11
CA LEU A 37 -2.82 -4.29 6.36
C LEU A 37 -1.96 -3.02 6.18
N HIS A 38 -1.46 -2.70 4.98
CA HIS A 38 -0.53 -1.57 4.77
C HIS A 38 -1.07 -0.22 5.29
N ASP A 39 -2.35 0.05 5.07
CA ASP A 39 -3.01 1.27 5.52
C ASP A 39 -3.66 1.14 6.90
N ILE A 40 -3.44 0.06 7.67
CA ILE A 40 -4.11 -0.13 8.96
C ILE A 40 -3.83 1.03 9.92
N GLY A 41 -2.64 1.65 9.86
CA GLY A 41 -2.27 2.81 10.65
C GLY A 41 -3.11 4.06 10.38
N THR A 42 -3.83 4.12 9.25
CA THR A 42 -4.65 5.29 8.87
C THR A 42 -6.03 5.32 9.51
N ILE A 43 -6.42 4.26 10.23
CA ILE A 43 -7.69 4.24 10.96
C ILE A 43 -7.74 5.45 11.92
N PRO A 44 -8.83 6.24 11.98
CA PRO A 44 -8.88 7.49 12.74
C PRO A 44 -8.45 7.37 14.21
N LYS A 45 -8.79 6.26 14.87
CA LYS A 45 -8.34 5.95 16.23
C LYS A 45 -6.82 5.83 16.32
N TYR A 46 -6.21 5.12 15.37
CA TYR A 46 -4.77 4.82 15.34
C TYR A 46 -3.94 6.04 14.96
N LEU A 47 -4.48 6.95 14.14
CA LEU A 47 -3.84 8.24 13.88
C LEU A 47 -3.70 9.09 15.16
N GLN A 48 -4.67 9.03 16.07
CA GLN A 48 -4.74 9.88 17.27
C GLN A 48 -4.06 9.30 18.51
N GLU A 49 -3.92 7.96 18.60
CA GLU A 49 -3.39 7.31 19.80
C GLU A 49 -1.86 7.26 19.87
N THR A 50 -1.16 7.70 18.83
CA THR A 50 0.29 7.61 18.69
C THR A 50 0.88 8.89 18.11
N LEU A 51 2.16 9.13 18.41
CA LEU A 51 2.96 10.19 17.77
C LEU A 51 3.89 9.65 16.67
N LEU A 52 3.87 8.34 16.43
CA LEU A 52 4.63 7.69 15.36
C LEU A 52 3.94 7.86 14.01
N SER A 53 4.72 7.88 12.93
CA SER A 53 4.21 7.82 11.56
C SER A 53 3.26 6.63 11.37
N PHE A 54 2.19 6.80 10.62
CA PHE A 54 1.16 5.77 10.46
C PHE A 54 1.71 4.46 9.86
N GLU A 55 2.75 4.52 9.03
CA GLU A 55 3.41 3.35 8.45
C GLU A 55 4.07 2.51 9.55
N PHE A 56 4.69 3.18 10.52
CA PHE A 56 5.40 2.54 11.62
C PHE A 56 4.42 1.94 12.63
N HIS A 57 3.44 2.73 13.06
CA HIS A 57 2.40 2.26 13.99
C HIS A 57 1.54 1.17 13.35
N GLY A 58 1.23 1.31 12.06
CA GLY A 58 0.56 0.30 11.26
C GLY A 58 1.34 -1.02 11.23
N GLY A 59 2.66 -0.96 11.08
CA GLY A 59 3.55 -2.13 11.22
C GLY A 59 3.42 -2.82 12.58
N PHE A 60 3.40 -2.08 13.68
CA PHE A 60 3.23 -2.64 15.03
C PHE A 60 1.85 -3.26 15.24
N ILE A 61 0.79 -2.63 14.74
CA ILE A 61 -0.57 -3.17 14.80
C ILE A 61 -0.64 -4.47 13.98
N ALA A 62 -0.10 -4.47 12.77
CA ALA A 62 -0.07 -5.64 11.90
C ALA A 62 0.71 -6.80 12.53
N GLU A 63 1.86 -6.54 13.14
CA GLU A 63 2.64 -7.57 13.86
C GLU A 63 1.79 -8.24 14.94
N LYS A 64 1.11 -7.42 15.77
CA LYS A 64 0.22 -7.92 16.82
C LYS A 64 -0.92 -8.77 16.25
N VAL A 65 -1.64 -8.26 15.26
CA VAL A 65 -2.77 -8.95 14.61
C VAL A 65 -2.34 -10.31 14.06
N LEU A 66 -1.22 -10.34 13.33
CA LEU A 66 -0.73 -11.57 12.72
C LEU A 66 -0.20 -12.57 13.75
N ARG A 67 0.42 -12.09 14.83
CA ARG A 67 0.89 -12.94 15.93
C ARG A 67 -0.29 -13.59 16.65
N GLU A 68 -1.33 -12.82 16.95
CA GLU A 68 -2.55 -13.32 17.59
C GLU A 68 -3.31 -14.32 16.69
N ALA A 69 -3.22 -14.15 15.36
CA ALA A 69 -3.73 -15.09 14.38
C ALA A 69 -2.86 -16.35 14.19
N GLY A 70 -1.73 -16.49 14.91
CA GLY A 70 -0.86 -17.67 14.84
C GLY A 70 0.01 -17.76 13.58
N VAL A 71 0.13 -16.68 12.79
CA VAL A 71 1.02 -16.62 11.62
C VAL A 71 2.47 -16.79 12.08
N VAL A 72 3.31 -17.55 11.38
CA VAL A 72 4.71 -17.80 11.79
C VAL A 72 5.58 -16.53 11.68
N ARG A 73 6.60 -16.41 12.54
CA ARG A 73 7.40 -15.18 12.72
C ARG A 73 7.95 -14.65 11.41
N GLU A 74 8.55 -15.50 10.59
CA GLU A 74 9.20 -15.12 9.33
C GLU A 74 8.22 -14.46 8.36
N GLN A 75 6.98 -14.97 8.29
CA GLN A 75 5.93 -14.37 7.47
C GLN A 75 5.43 -13.05 8.05
N ARG A 76 5.28 -12.96 9.38
CA ARG A 76 4.89 -11.71 10.04
C ARG A 76 5.91 -10.60 9.78
N GLU A 77 7.19 -10.89 9.95
CA GLU A 77 8.28 -9.92 9.77
C GLU A 77 8.37 -9.43 8.33
N VAL A 78 8.18 -10.30 7.33
CA VAL A 78 8.12 -9.88 5.92
C VAL A 78 6.94 -8.95 5.65
N VAL A 79 5.76 -9.24 6.23
CA VAL A 79 4.59 -8.36 6.11
C VAL A 79 4.86 -7.01 6.77
N VAL A 80 5.37 -7.02 8.00
CA VAL A 80 5.64 -5.81 8.78
C VAL A 80 6.71 -4.94 8.10
N GLU A 81 7.78 -5.51 7.58
CA GLU A 81 8.79 -4.79 6.77
C GLU A 81 8.14 -4.14 5.54
N GLY A 82 7.27 -4.87 4.84
CA GLY A 82 6.54 -4.34 3.69
C GLY A 82 5.62 -3.18 4.06
N ILE A 83 4.93 -3.24 5.20
CA ILE A 83 4.06 -2.18 5.71
C ILE A 83 4.87 -0.96 6.14
N ILE A 84 5.94 -1.14 6.91
CA ILE A 84 6.75 -0.01 7.40
C ILE A 84 7.32 0.80 6.23
N ARG A 85 7.71 0.12 5.15
CA ARG A 85 8.43 0.72 4.03
C ARG A 85 7.57 1.02 2.82
N HIS A 86 6.24 0.85 2.88
CA HIS A 86 5.39 1.02 1.69
C HIS A 86 5.35 2.46 1.15
N GLN A 87 5.79 3.46 1.94
CA GLN A 87 5.98 4.85 1.51
C GLN A 87 7.45 5.26 1.36
N ASP A 88 8.41 4.35 1.53
CA ASP A 88 9.85 4.59 1.33
C ASP A 88 10.18 4.64 -0.17
N LEU A 89 9.63 5.63 -0.87
CA LEU A 89 9.87 5.83 -2.31
C LEU A 89 11.27 6.41 -2.52
N GLY A 90 12.25 5.53 -2.68
CA GLY A 90 13.66 5.89 -2.90
C GLY A 90 14.25 5.25 -4.16
N GLU A 91 15.33 5.84 -4.68
CA GLU A 91 15.94 5.44 -5.96
C GLU A 91 17.17 4.51 -5.79
N VAL A 92 17.65 4.31 -4.57
CA VAL A 92 18.89 3.54 -4.28
C VAL A 92 18.70 2.48 -3.20
N GLY A 93 19.58 1.47 -3.21
CA GLY A 93 19.57 0.38 -2.23
C GLY A 93 18.74 -0.83 -2.65
N THR A 94 18.36 -1.67 -1.69
CA THR A 94 17.57 -2.89 -1.90
C THR A 94 16.44 -3.02 -0.90
N GLN A 95 15.39 -3.74 -1.26
CA GLN A 95 14.25 -4.05 -0.41
C GLN A 95 13.71 -5.45 -0.69
N THR A 96 12.78 -5.92 0.14
CA THR A 96 12.13 -7.23 -0.08
C THR A 96 11.25 -7.16 -1.33
N ARG A 97 11.07 -8.30 -2.00
CA ARG A 97 10.15 -8.40 -3.15
C ARG A 97 8.70 -8.04 -2.78
N ILE A 98 8.28 -8.38 -1.56
CA ILE A 98 6.94 -8.03 -1.04
C ILE A 98 6.81 -6.52 -0.84
N GLY A 99 7.81 -5.89 -0.23
CA GLY A 99 7.91 -4.43 -0.09
C GLY A 99 7.85 -3.72 -1.45
N ALA A 100 8.66 -4.17 -2.40
CA ALA A 100 8.69 -3.58 -3.74
C ALA A 100 7.34 -3.71 -4.45
N LEU A 101 6.68 -4.86 -4.32
CA LEU A 101 5.39 -5.10 -4.97
C LEU A 101 4.28 -4.23 -4.35
N VAL A 102 4.24 -4.09 -3.02
CA VAL A 102 3.25 -3.23 -2.37
C VAL A 102 3.50 -1.76 -2.69
N GLN A 103 4.76 -1.31 -2.76
CA GLN A 103 5.08 0.04 -3.22
C GLN A 103 4.54 0.30 -4.63
N LEU A 104 4.88 -0.57 -5.60
CA LEU A 104 4.40 -0.43 -6.98
C LEU A 104 2.87 -0.36 -7.06
N ALA A 105 2.18 -1.25 -6.35
CA ALA A 105 0.72 -1.32 -6.39
C ALA A 105 0.05 -0.14 -5.67
N THR A 106 0.64 0.38 -4.59
CA THR A 106 0.10 1.53 -3.85
C THR A 106 0.30 2.83 -4.60
N VAL A 107 1.49 3.11 -5.15
CA VAL A 107 1.72 4.33 -5.94
C VAL A 107 0.90 4.32 -7.25
N PHE A 108 0.65 3.15 -7.80
CA PHE A 108 -0.27 2.98 -8.93
C PHE A 108 -1.71 3.37 -8.56
N ASP A 109 -2.28 2.82 -7.47
CA ASP A 109 -3.67 3.13 -7.07
C ASP A 109 -3.85 4.56 -6.54
N ASN A 110 -2.82 5.10 -5.89
CA ASN A 110 -2.87 6.39 -5.21
C ASN A 110 -2.51 7.55 -6.13
N MET A 111 -1.45 7.44 -6.93
CA MET A 111 -0.92 8.55 -7.74
C MET A 111 -0.93 8.26 -9.25
N GLY A 112 -1.36 7.07 -9.67
CA GLY A 112 -1.36 6.70 -11.09
C GLY A 112 0.03 6.48 -11.68
N MET A 113 1.04 6.27 -10.82
CA MET A 113 2.41 6.02 -11.26
C MET A 113 2.57 4.64 -11.90
N ASN A 114 3.53 4.52 -12.83
CA ASN A 114 3.81 3.31 -13.61
C ASN A 114 2.56 2.74 -14.31
N PRO A 115 1.79 3.57 -15.06
CA PRO A 115 0.52 3.17 -15.66
C PRO A 115 0.66 2.00 -16.64
N GLU A 116 1.85 1.80 -17.21
CA GLU A 116 2.17 0.71 -18.13
C GLU A 116 2.15 -0.69 -17.47
N LEU A 117 2.22 -0.78 -16.14
CA LEU A 117 2.29 -2.06 -15.45
C LEU A 117 0.94 -2.79 -15.33
N VAL A 118 -0.18 -2.09 -15.55
CA VAL A 118 -1.53 -2.67 -15.44
C VAL A 118 -2.41 -2.14 -16.58
N GLY A 119 -2.93 -3.06 -17.40
CA GLY A 119 -3.80 -2.69 -18.51
C GLY A 119 -5.15 -2.13 -18.07
N GLU A 120 -5.71 -1.22 -18.86
CA GLU A 120 -7.00 -0.55 -18.59
C GLU A 120 -8.16 -1.52 -18.31
N GLY A 121 -8.28 -2.60 -19.08
CA GLY A 121 -9.31 -3.63 -18.85
C GLY A 121 -9.16 -4.34 -17.51
N THR A 122 -7.94 -4.47 -16.97
CA THR A 122 -7.71 -4.98 -15.61
C THR A 122 -8.14 -3.94 -14.58
N ILE A 123 -7.85 -2.65 -14.79
CA ILE A 123 -8.31 -1.57 -13.92
C ILE A 123 -9.84 -1.57 -13.83
N GLU A 124 -10.52 -1.59 -14.97
CA GLU A 124 -11.99 -1.58 -15.05
C GLU A 124 -12.60 -2.76 -14.29
N ASN A 125 -12.09 -3.98 -14.51
CA ASN A 125 -12.58 -5.16 -13.80
C ASN A 125 -12.35 -5.10 -12.29
N VAL A 126 -11.19 -4.59 -11.86
CA VAL A 126 -10.86 -4.46 -10.43
C VAL A 126 -11.73 -3.40 -9.76
N VAL A 127 -11.91 -2.23 -10.37
CA VAL A 127 -12.75 -1.15 -9.83
C VAL A 127 -14.22 -1.57 -9.81
N LYS A 128 -14.68 -2.33 -10.81
CA LYS A 128 -16.05 -2.85 -10.84
C LYS A 128 -16.37 -3.71 -9.61
N GLU A 129 -15.42 -4.56 -9.19
CA GLU A 129 -15.58 -5.41 -7.99
C GLU A 129 -15.27 -4.65 -6.70
N TRP A 130 -14.27 -3.75 -6.74
CA TRP A 130 -13.79 -2.99 -5.59
C TRP A 130 -13.79 -1.48 -5.89
N PRO A 131 -14.97 -0.82 -5.83
CA PRO A 131 -15.13 0.59 -6.19
C PRO A 131 -14.21 1.53 -5.41
N ARG A 132 -13.84 2.66 -6.01
CA ARG A 132 -12.96 3.67 -5.39
C ARG A 132 -13.67 4.51 -4.33
N LEU A 133 -14.92 4.88 -4.56
CA LEU A 133 -15.78 5.57 -3.58
C LEU A 133 -15.20 6.91 -3.11
N GLY A 134 -14.67 7.71 -4.03
CA GLY A 134 -13.96 8.96 -3.77
C GLY A 134 -12.60 8.73 -3.11
N TRP A 135 -11.90 7.66 -3.49
CA TRP A 135 -10.64 7.24 -2.85
C TRP A 135 -9.61 8.36 -2.82
N SER A 136 -9.41 9.07 -3.93
CA SER A 136 -8.39 10.12 -4.04
C SER A 136 -8.62 11.23 -3.01
N LYS A 137 -9.87 11.65 -2.85
CA LYS A 137 -10.25 12.65 -1.84
C LYS A 137 -10.09 12.12 -0.41
N CYS A 138 -10.51 10.87 -0.16
CA CYS A 138 -10.41 10.24 1.15
C CYS A 138 -8.95 10.11 1.62
N PHE A 139 -8.08 9.60 0.75
CA PHE A 139 -6.69 9.35 1.10
C PHE A 139 -5.88 10.65 1.15
N SER A 140 -6.13 11.61 0.25
CA SER A 140 -5.54 12.96 0.34
C SER A 140 -5.86 13.64 1.68
N HIS A 141 -7.11 13.54 2.15
CA HIS A 141 -7.50 14.07 3.45
C HIS A 141 -6.79 13.36 4.61
N THR A 142 -6.65 12.04 4.53
CA THR A 142 -5.95 11.22 5.53
C THR A 142 -4.48 11.62 5.64
N ILE A 143 -3.79 11.84 4.51
CA ILE A 143 -2.40 12.34 4.49
C ILE A 143 -2.29 13.73 5.13
N GLN A 144 -3.24 14.63 4.83
CA GLN A 144 -3.27 15.95 5.44
C GLN A 144 -3.47 15.88 6.96
N GLN A 145 -4.30 14.96 7.44
CA GLN A 145 -4.50 14.70 8.86
C GLN A 145 -3.23 14.18 9.54
N GLU A 146 -2.55 13.19 8.93
CA GLU A 146 -1.27 12.68 9.41
C GLU A 146 -0.23 13.79 9.53
N ASN A 147 -0.04 14.58 8.46
CA ASN A 147 0.91 15.69 8.44
C ASN A 147 0.57 16.80 9.46
N ALA A 148 -0.72 17.06 9.70
CA ALA A 148 -1.15 18.08 10.65
C ALA A 148 -0.97 17.63 12.11
N MET A 149 -1.30 16.38 12.43
CA MET A 149 -1.15 15.82 13.77
C MET A 149 0.31 15.50 14.10
N LYS A 150 1.09 15.11 13.09
CA LYS A 150 2.47 14.65 13.22
C LYS A 150 3.34 15.35 12.16
N PRO A 151 3.74 16.62 12.37
CA PRO A 151 4.58 17.35 11.42
C PRO A 151 5.96 16.74 11.17
N TRP A 152 6.36 15.75 11.97
CA TRP A 152 7.58 14.95 11.84
C TRP A 152 7.35 13.56 11.24
N ALA A 153 6.12 13.25 10.79
CA ALA A 153 5.79 11.95 10.21
C ALA A 153 6.64 11.65 8.97
N HIS A 154 6.91 10.37 8.77
CA HIS A 154 7.65 9.88 7.61
C HIS A 154 6.98 10.30 6.28
N THR A 155 5.64 10.30 6.23
CA THR A 155 4.85 10.78 5.08
C THR A 155 5.25 12.19 4.60
N THR A 156 5.75 13.06 5.48
CA THR A 156 6.23 14.40 5.08
C THR A 156 7.44 14.35 4.12
N HIS A 157 8.19 13.24 4.09
CA HIS A 157 9.29 13.00 3.16
C HIS A 157 8.85 12.99 1.70
N LEU A 158 7.59 12.63 1.44
CA LEU A 158 6.99 12.66 0.10
C LEU A 158 6.51 14.05 -0.32
N GLY A 159 6.73 15.07 0.52
CA GLY A 159 6.30 16.45 0.32
C GLY A 159 4.96 16.74 0.98
N VAL A 160 4.95 17.71 1.91
CA VAL A 160 3.76 18.08 2.71
C VAL A 160 2.55 18.47 1.86
N LYS A 161 2.80 19.05 0.67
CA LYS A 161 1.76 19.40 -0.32
C LYS A 161 1.78 18.47 -1.52
N ASP A 162 2.97 18.10 -1.99
CA ASP A 162 3.13 17.37 -3.24
C ASP A 162 2.45 16.00 -3.19
N PHE A 163 2.61 15.26 -2.08
CA PHE A 163 1.98 13.96 -1.93
C PHE A 163 0.44 14.00 -1.86
N PRO A 164 -0.20 14.74 -0.93
CA PRO A 164 -1.66 14.78 -0.89
C PRO A 164 -2.28 15.40 -2.15
N ASN A 165 -1.61 16.33 -2.83
CA ASN A 165 -2.08 16.87 -4.10
C ASN A 165 -1.95 15.85 -5.23
N GLY A 166 -0.81 15.15 -5.33
CA GLY A 166 -0.60 14.12 -6.34
C GLY A 166 -1.58 12.95 -6.22
N VAL A 167 -1.97 12.60 -4.98
CA VAL A 167 -3.08 11.66 -4.73
C VAL A 167 -4.41 12.22 -5.22
N LEU A 168 -4.73 13.47 -4.86
CA LEU A 168 -6.00 14.10 -5.24
C LEU A 168 -6.14 14.27 -6.77
N GLU A 169 -5.03 14.50 -7.45
CA GLU A 169 -4.96 14.77 -8.90
C GLU A 169 -4.66 13.52 -9.73
N ASN A 170 -4.85 12.32 -9.20
CA ASN A 170 -4.58 11.05 -9.88
C ASN A 170 -5.35 10.90 -11.20
N LYS A 171 -4.70 11.30 -12.30
CA LYS A 171 -5.28 11.30 -13.65
C LYS A 171 -5.55 9.91 -14.20
N LEU A 172 -4.76 8.91 -13.81
CA LEU A 172 -5.01 7.54 -14.24
C LEU A 172 -6.38 7.05 -13.74
N MET A 173 -6.71 7.39 -12.49
CA MET A 173 -7.90 6.86 -11.82
C MET A 173 -9.13 7.78 -11.86
N GLU A 174 -9.00 9.00 -12.41
CA GLU A 174 -10.02 10.07 -12.37
C GLU A 174 -11.41 9.63 -12.82
N LYS A 175 -11.52 8.81 -13.87
CA LYS A 175 -12.82 8.34 -14.39
C LYS A 175 -13.51 7.27 -13.54
N TRP A 176 -12.80 6.74 -12.55
CA TRP A 176 -13.25 5.65 -11.67
C TRP A 176 -13.37 6.08 -10.21
N ASP A 177 -13.00 7.33 -9.89
CA ASP A 177 -12.81 7.78 -8.52
C ASP A 177 -14.07 7.73 -7.65
#